data_AF-A0A7J6D7J9-F1
#
_entry.id   AF-A0A7J6D7J9-F1
#
_cell.length_a   1.000
_cell.length_b   1.000
_cell.length_c   1.000
_cell.angle_alpha   90.00
_cell.angle_beta   90.00
_cell.angle_gamma   90.00
#
_symmetry.space_group_name_H-M   'P 1'
#
loop_
_entity.id
_entity.type
_entity.pdbx_description
1 polymer ?
#
loop_
_entity_poly.entity_id
_entity_poly.type
_entity_poly.pdbx_seq_one_letter_code
_entity_poly.pdbx_strand_id
1 'polypeptide(L)'
;MKLSAAERQRQYRARRDADPVRKAENLRKDRERRDKRKTAGQTNKVADLGEREKRYKRRYWRETQQRCRENRQRLVEMTPPQSPEPDQEPQISRQRQSGRRKIKRENSKLYREIEKLKILLKKKTTAVRKYQKRLQRLTCVSESPRSKTRKQLRRHKVPAEIQKTLFFS
;
A
#
# COMPACT_ATOMS: atom_id res chain seq x y z
N MET A 1 -18.58 -13.82 46.43
CA MET A 1 -17.60 -12.87 45.87
C MET A 1 -18.34 -11.78 45.08
N LYS A 2 -18.21 -10.50 45.42
CA LYS A 2 -18.81 -9.41 44.63
C LYS A 2 -17.97 -9.20 43.36
N LEU A 3 -18.60 -9.27 42.19
CA LEU A 3 -17.94 -9.01 40.91
C LEU A 3 -17.33 -7.61 40.88
N SER A 4 -16.12 -7.49 40.37
CA SER A 4 -15.47 -6.19 40.13
C SER A 4 -16.28 -5.36 39.13
N ALA A 5 -16.20 -4.03 39.20
CA ALA A 5 -16.86 -3.14 38.25
C ALA A 5 -16.49 -3.46 36.79
N ALA A 6 -15.23 -3.83 36.53
CA ALA A 6 -14.76 -4.24 35.21
C ALA A 6 -15.40 -5.56 34.74
N GLU A 7 -15.63 -6.50 35.65
CA GLU A 7 -16.28 -7.79 35.35
C GLU A 7 -17.77 -7.61 35.08
N ARG A 8 -18.45 -6.77 35.87
CA ARG A 8 -19.84 -6.37 35.61
C ARG A 8 -19.99 -5.73 34.23
N GLN A 9 -19.07 -4.82 33.85
CA GLN A 9 -19.06 -4.20 32.53
C GLN A 9 -18.86 -5.23 31.41
N ARG A 10 -17.96 -6.21 31.61
CA ARG A 10 -17.70 -7.29 30.65
C ARG A 10 -18.94 -8.16 30.44
N GLN A 11 -19.59 -8.58 31.51
CA GLN A 11 -20.82 -9.38 31.44
C GLN A 11 -21.95 -8.60 30.76
N TYR A 12 -22.11 -7.32 31.07
CA TYR A 12 -23.10 -6.47 30.40
C TYR A 12 -22.85 -6.38 28.88
N ARG A 13 -21.60 -6.15 28.44
CA ARG A 13 -21.25 -6.11 27.02
C ARG A 13 -21.52 -7.45 26.34
N ALA A 14 -21.17 -8.56 26.98
CA ALA A 14 -21.42 -9.90 26.45
C ALA A 14 -22.93 -10.16 26.26
N ARG A 15 -23.76 -9.80 27.23
CA ARG A 15 -25.23 -9.92 27.12
C ARG A 15 -25.80 -9.05 26.00
N ARG A 16 -25.31 -7.81 25.88
CA ARG A 16 -25.74 -6.89 24.80
C ARG A 16 -25.32 -7.41 23.43
N ASP A 17 -24.11 -7.94 23.29
CA ASP A 17 -23.56 -8.35 22.01
C ASP A 17 -24.10 -9.71 21.54
N ALA A 18 -24.63 -10.53 22.46
CA ALA A 18 -25.33 -11.78 22.18
C ALA A 18 -26.73 -11.57 21.59
N ASP A 19 -27.38 -10.45 21.89
CA ASP A 19 -28.68 -10.07 21.31
C ASP A 19 -28.46 -9.20 20.05
N PRO A 20 -28.80 -9.70 18.86
CA PRO A 20 -28.55 -8.98 17.61
C PRO A 20 -29.34 -7.67 17.51
N VAL A 21 -30.54 -7.60 18.09
CA VAL A 21 -31.41 -6.41 18.04
C VAL A 21 -30.83 -5.31 18.92
N ARG A 22 -30.50 -5.64 20.19
CA ARG A 22 -29.87 -4.69 21.12
C ARG A 22 -28.51 -4.19 20.63
N LYS A 23 -27.72 -5.08 20.02
CA LYS A 23 -26.44 -4.71 19.41
C LYS A 23 -26.63 -3.72 18.25
N ALA A 24 -27.59 -3.98 17.36
CA ALA A 24 -27.90 -3.11 16.23
C ALA A 24 -28.38 -1.73 16.69
N GLU A 25 -29.28 -1.67 17.67
CA GLU A 25 -29.79 -0.41 18.22
C GLU A 25 -28.67 0.40 18.89
N ASN A 26 -27.79 -0.24 19.67
CA ASN A 26 -26.67 0.44 20.29
C ASN A 26 -25.68 0.99 19.24
N LEU A 27 -25.39 0.23 18.19
CA LEU A 27 -24.57 0.70 17.06
C LEU A 27 -25.21 1.89 16.34
N ARG A 28 -26.54 1.89 16.16
CA ARG A 28 -27.28 3.00 15.58
C ARG A 28 -27.13 4.26 16.43
N LYS A 29 -27.40 4.17 17.74
CA LYS A 29 -27.23 5.27 18.71
C LYS A 29 -25.79 5.79 18.75
N ASP A 30 -24.80 4.90 18.67
CA ASP A 30 -23.38 5.28 18.62
C ASP A 30 -23.04 6.06 17.34
N ARG A 31 -23.60 5.67 16.19
CA ARG A 31 -23.45 6.40 14.92
C ARG A 31 -24.12 7.78 14.98
N GLU A 32 -25.37 7.83 15.42
CA GLU A 32 -26.11 9.10 15.59
C GLU A 32 -25.36 10.07 16.51
N ARG A 33 -24.84 9.59 17.66
CA ARG A 33 -24.03 10.42 18.56
C ARG A 33 -22.74 10.91 17.89
N ARG A 34 -22.08 10.06 17.11
CA ARG A 34 -20.86 10.45 16.38
C ARG A 34 -21.16 11.52 15.34
N ASP A 35 -22.24 11.38 14.59
CA ASP A 35 -22.59 12.32 13.55
C ASP A 35 -23.02 13.66 14.15
N LYS A 36 -23.80 13.66 15.24
CA LYS A 36 -24.09 14.89 16.02
C LYS A 36 -22.83 15.61 16.50
N ARG A 37 -21.81 14.89 16.96
CA ARG A 37 -20.54 15.50 17.40
C ARG A 37 -19.74 16.08 16.24
N LYS A 38 -19.79 15.45 15.07
CA LYS A 38 -19.16 15.98 13.86
C LYS A 38 -19.86 17.24 13.38
N THR A 39 -21.20 17.22 13.30
CA THR A 39 -21.98 18.39 12.86
C THR A 39 -21.83 19.56 13.84
N ALA A 40 -21.74 19.28 15.14
CA ALA A 40 -21.50 20.29 16.17
C ALA A 40 -20.02 20.76 16.26
N GLY A 41 -19.12 20.30 15.39
CA GLY A 41 -17.70 20.69 15.39
C GLY A 41 -16.88 20.21 16.59
N GLN A 42 -17.45 19.35 17.45
CA GLN A 42 -16.76 18.82 18.64
C GLN A 42 -15.69 17.77 18.30
N THR A 43 -15.73 17.22 17.09
CA THR A 43 -14.78 16.18 16.65
C THR A 43 -14.27 16.48 15.25
N ASN A 44 -13.21 17.29 15.17
CA ASN A 44 -12.51 17.59 13.92
C ASN A 44 -11.48 16.50 13.61
N LYS A 45 -11.36 16.12 12.32
CA LYS A 45 -10.29 15.22 11.89
C LYS A 45 -8.96 15.97 12.01
N VAL A 46 -7.86 15.24 12.16
CA VAL A 46 -6.52 15.85 12.27
C VAL A 46 -6.19 16.71 11.05
N ALA A 47 -6.65 16.33 9.85
CA ALA A 47 -6.47 17.14 8.64
C ALA A 47 -7.11 18.53 8.76
N ASP A 48 -8.29 18.58 9.37
CA ASP A 48 -9.14 19.77 9.51
C ASP A 48 -8.71 20.68 10.68
N LEU A 49 -7.71 20.26 11.48
CA LEU A 49 -7.18 21.06 12.59
C LEU A 49 -6.19 22.12 12.09
N GLY A 50 -6.20 23.27 12.76
CA GLY A 50 -5.17 24.29 12.56
C GLY A 50 -3.79 23.82 13.03
N GLU A 51 -2.71 24.42 12.53
CA GLU A 51 -1.34 24.03 12.91
C GLU A 51 -1.07 24.18 14.42
N ARG A 52 -1.66 25.18 15.06
CA ARG A 52 -1.56 25.40 16.50
C ARG A 52 -2.18 24.24 17.29
N GLU A 53 -3.35 23.78 16.88
CA GLU A 53 -4.05 22.66 17.52
C GLU A 53 -3.35 21.32 17.27
N LYS A 54 -2.86 21.11 16.04
CA LYS A 54 -2.01 19.96 15.70
C LYS A 54 -0.78 19.92 16.62
N ARG A 55 -0.11 21.07 16.81
CA ARG A 55 1.04 21.19 17.72
C ARG A 55 0.67 20.87 19.16
N TYR A 56 -0.46 21.38 19.65
CA TYR A 56 -0.96 21.08 20.99
C TYR A 56 -1.22 19.57 21.16
N LYS A 57 -1.93 18.93 20.23
CA LYS A 57 -2.18 17.48 20.27
C LYS A 57 -0.88 16.66 20.25
N ARG A 58 0.11 17.06 19.43
CA ARG A 58 1.44 16.43 19.41
C ARG A 58 2.16 16.59 20.75
N ARG A 59 2.05 17.75 21.40
CA ARG A 59 2.64 17.98 22.73
C ARG A 59 1.97 17.09 23.79
N TYR A 60 0.64 17.14 23.87
CA TYR A 60 -0.15 16.32 24.78
C TYR A 60 0.13 14.82 24.63
N TRP A 61 0.26 14.34 23.39
CA TRP A 61 0.61 12.95 23.12
C TRP A 61 1.99 12.59 23.68
N ARG A 62 3.01 13.45 23.47
CA ARG A 62 4.36 13.23 24.02
C ARG A 62 4.35 13.19 25.55
N GLU A 63 3.67 14.15 26.19
CA GLU A 63 3.52 14.21 27.66
C GLU A 63 2.83 12.95 28.20
N THR A 64 1.75 12.50 27.55
CA THR A 64 1.02 11.29 27.96
C THR A 64 1.89 10.04 27.81
N GLN A 65 2.63 9.91 26.71
CA GLN A 65 3.54 8.79 26.50
C GLN A 65 4.67 8.76 27.53
N GLN A 66 5.22 9.92 27.85
CA GLN A 66 6.23 10.05 28.89
C GLN A 66 5.67 9.59 30.25
N ARG A 67 4.50 10.10 30.66
CA ARG A 67 3.84 9.67 31.91
C ARG A 67 3.57 8.17 31.95
N CYS A 68 3.14 7.57 30.84
CA CYS A 68 2.95 6.12 30.75
C CYS A 68 4.27 5.35 30.94
N ARG A 69 5.39 5.85 30.41
CA ARG A 69 6.72 5.23 30.59
C ARG A 69 7.17 5.34 32.05
N GLU A 70 7.03 6.52 32.65
CA GLU A 70 7.36 6.76 34.06
C GLU A 70 6.54 5.86 34.99
N ASN A 71 5.22 5.77 34.78
CA ASN A 71 4.36 4.88 35.55
C ASN A 71 4.75 3.41 35.39
N ARG A 72 5.17 3.00 34.19
CA ARG A 72 5.66 1.64 33.94
C ARG A 72 6.98 1.40 34.67
N GLN A 73 7.91 2.35 34.67
CA GLN A 73 9.17 2.25 35.39
C GLN A 73 8.93 2.16 36.90
N ARG A 74 8.07 3.03 37.46
CA ARG A 74 7.67 2.95 38.88
C ARG A 74 7.07 1.60 39.25
N LEU A 75 6.26 1.01 38.37
CA LEU A 75 5.70 -0.31 38.61
C LEU A 75 6.78 -1.39 38.62
N VAL A 76 7.80 -1.29 37.76
CA VAL A 76 8.97 -2.19 37.77
C VAL A 76 9.78 -1.98 39.05
N GLU A 77 10.03 -0.75 39.48
CA GLU A 77 10.78 -0.42 40.71
C GLU A 77 10.08 -0.92 41.99
N MET A 78 8.74 -0.89 42.01
CA MET A 78 7.91 -1.37 43.12
C MET A 78 7.72 -2.89 43.14
N THR A 79 8.10 -3.58 42.06
CA THR A 79 8.03 -5.05 42.00
C THR A 79 9.43 -5.59 42.31
N PRO A 80 9.59 -6.55 43.25
CA PRO A 80 10.88 -7.17 43.52
C PRO A 80 11.53 -7.68 42.23
N PRO A 81 12.86 -7.59 42.08
CA PRO A 81 13.53 -8.09 40.89
C PRO A 81 13.15 -9.55 40.69
N GLN A 82 12.63 -9.85 39.50
CA GLN A 82 12.27 -11.21 39.12
C GLN A 82 13.56 -12.04 39.17
N SER A 83 13.57 -13.12 39.96
CA SER A 83 14.66 -14.11 39.97
C SER A 83 15.00 -14.47 38.52
N PRO A 84 16.28 -14.73 38.20
CA PRO A 84 16.70 -14.95 36.82
C PRO A 84 16.04 -16.23 36.28
N GLU A 85 14.90 -16.08 35.64
CA GLU A 85 14.36 -17.09 34.76
C GLU A 85 15.20 -17.09 33.47
N PRO A 86 15.48 -18.26 32.87
CA PRO A 86 16.18 -18.33 31.60
C PRO A 86 15.45 -17.46 30.57
N ASP A 87 16.21 -16.71 29.76
CA ASP A 87 15.73 -15.77 28.75
C ASP A 87 14.55 -16.34 27.95
N GLN A 88 13.33 -16.07 28.40
CA GLN A 88 12.13 -16.41 27.64
C GLN A 88 12.04 -15.39 26.51
N GLU A 89 12.36 -15.82 25.29
CA GLU A 89 12.07 -15.04 24.09
C GLU A 89 10.62 -14.54 24.17
N PRO A 90 10.35 -13.27 23.81
CA PRO A 90 9.01 -12.71 23.91
C PRO A 90 8.05 -13.58 23.09
N GLN A 91 7.20 -14.34 23.78
CA GLN A 91 6.22 -15.26 23.19
C GLN A 91 5.23 -14.46 22.33
N ILE A 92 5.55 -14.33 21.03
CA ILE A 92 4.66 -13.68 20.07
C ILE A 92 3.44 -14.58 19.90
N SER A 93 2.24 -14.04 20.17
CA SER A 93 1.01 -14.83 20.07
C SER A 93 0.90 -15.54 18.71
N ARG A 94 0.42 -16.79 18.73
CA ARG A 94 0.21 -17.63 17.53
C ARG A 94 -0.62 -16.89 16.46
N GLN A 95 -1.62 -16.11 16.88
CA GLN A 95 -2.44 -15.29 15.99
C GLN A 95 -1.60 -14.21 15.27
N ARG A 96 -0.71 -13.52 15.97
CA ARG A 96 0.15 -12.48 15.37
C ARG A 96 1.15 -13.07 14.38
N GLN A 97 1.72 -14.23 14.67
CA GLN A 97 2.57 -14.95 13.71
C GLN A 97 1.80 -15.41 12.46
N SER A 98 0.60 -15.97 12.64
CA SER A 98 -0.26 -16.39 11.53
C SER A 98 -0.65 -15.21 10.63
N GLY A 99 -1.04 -14.08 11.23
CA GLY A 99 -1.34 -12.84 10.51
C GLY A 99 -0.15 -12.33 9.70
N ARG A 100 1.06 -12.32 10.28
CA ARG A 100 2.29 -11.96 9.56
C ARG A 100 2.57 -12.88 8.38
N ARG A 101 2.39 -14.20 8.55
CA ARG A 101 2.57 -15.18 7.45
C ARG A 101 1.57 -14.94 6.33
N LYS A 102 0.31 -14.64 6.66
CA LYS A 102 -0.73 -14.29 5.67
C LYS A 102 -0.35 -13.04 4.87
N ILE A 103 -0.01 -11.95 5.55
CA ILE A 103 0.44 -10.69 4.90
C ILE A 103 1.64 -10.93 3.99
N LYS A 104 2.64 -11.71 4.46
CA LYS A 104 3.82 -12.03 3.65
C LYS A 104 3.44 -12.76 2.35
N ARG A 105 2.53 -13.74 2.42
CA ARG A 105 2.04 -14.48 1.24
C ARG A 105 1.30 -13.56 0.26
N GLU A 106 0.41 -12.72 0.77
CA GLU A 106 -0.35 -11.74 -0.04
C GLU A 106 0.60 -10.76 -0.74
N ASN A 107 1.54 -10.18 0.00
CA ASN A 107 2.55 -9.28 -0.57
C ASN A 107 3.38 -9.98 -1.66
N SER A 108 3.87 -11.19 -1.41
CA SER A 108 4.63 -11.96 -2.41
C SER A 108 3.81 -12.24 -3.67
N LYS A 109 2.50 -12.50 -3.54
CA LYS A 109 1.61 -12.69 -4.69
C LYS A 109 1.48 -11.40 -5.50
N LEU A 110 1.25 -10.27 -4.83
CA LEU A 110 1.13 -8.95 -5.46
C LEU A 110 2.42 -8.57 -6.20
N TYR A 111 3.60 -8.77 -5.60
CA TYR A 111 4.87 -8.49 -6.27
C TYR A 111 5.06 -9.31 -7.55
N ARG A 112 4.72 -10.61 -7.52
CA ARG A 112 4.78 -11.47 -8.72
C ARG A 112 3.82 -11.00 -9.81
N GLU A 113 2.65 -10.54 -9.43
CA GLU A 113 1.62 -10.06 -10.35
C GLU A 113 2.01 -8.72 -10.99
N ILE A 114 2.53 -7.79 -10.20
CA ILE A 114 3.11 -6.53 -10.68
C ILE A 114 4.20 -6.80 -11.73
N GLU A 115 5.10 -7.75 -11.47
CA GLU A 115 6.17 -8.08 -12.40
C GLU A 115 5.65 -8.68 -13.71
N LYS A 116 4.68 -9.61 -13.63
CA LYS A 116 4.01 -10.15 -14.81
C LYS A 116 3.34 -9.06 -15.65
N LEU A 117 2.64 -8.12 -14.99
CA LEU A 117 1.96 -7.01 -15.68
C LEU A 117 2.96 -6.06 -16.35
N LYS A 118 4.09 -5.75 -15.70
CA LYS A 118 5.17 -4.96 -16.32
C LYS A 118 5.71 -5.62 -17.59
N ILE A 119 5.96 -6.93 -17.55
CA ILE A 119 6.43 -7.70 -18.72
C ILE A 119 5.39 -7.67 -19.84
N LEU A 120 4.11 -7.90 -19.51
CA LEU A 120 3.01 -7.87 -20.48
C LEU A 120 2.87 -6.49 -21.13
N LEU A 121 2.92 -5.42 -20.34
CA LEU A 121 2.87 -4.05 -20.82
C LEU A 121 4.03 -3.77 -21.78
N LYS A 122 5.27 -4.16 -21.42
CA LYS A 122 6.44 -4.03 -22.29
C LYS A 122 6.29 -4.78 -23.62
N LYS A 123 5.71 -5.99 -23.59
CA LYS A 123 5.42 -6.76 -24.83
C LYS A 123 4.37 -6.06 -25.69
N LYS A 124 3.31 -5.52 -25.09
CA LYS A 124 2.26 -4.80 -25.82
C LYS A 124 2.76 -3.48 -26.40
N THR A 125 3.54 -2.70 -25.65
CA THR A 125 4.10 -1.44 -26.16
C THR A 125 5.09 -1.66 -27.30
N THR A 126 5.94 -2.70 -27.21
CA THR A 126 6.84 -3.06 -28.33
C THR A 126 6.07 -3.54 -29.56
N ALA A 127 5.01 -4.32 -29.39
CA ALA A 127 4.12 -4.72 -30.49
C ALA A 127 3.45 -3.51 -31.15
N VAL A 128 2.86 -2.60 -30.37
CA VAL A 128 2.25 -1.36 -30.88
C VAL A 128 3.28 -0.54 -31.66
N ARG A 129 4.47 -0.31 -31.10
CA ARG A 129 5.54 0.44 -31.78
C ARG A 129 5.97 -0.22 -33.10
N LYS A 130 6.03 -1.55 -33.15
CA LYS A 130 6.31 -2.31 -34.38
C LYS A 130 5.26 -2.03 -35.45
N TYR A 131 3.98 -2.12 -35.09
CA TYR A 131 2.88 -1.88 -36.03
C TYR A 131 2.79 -0.42 -36.47
N GLN A 132 3.01 0.55 -35.56
CA GLN A 132 3.11 1.97 -35.90
C GLN A 132 4.21 2.24 -36.93
N LYS A 133 5.41 1.69 -36.73
CA LYS A 133 6.51 1.80 -37.70
C LYS A 133 6.18 1.15 -39.04
N ARG A 134 5.47 0.01 -39.04
CA ARG A 134 5.02 -0.65 -40.27
C ARG A 134 4.01 0.23 -41.02
N LEU A 135 3.03 0.78 -40.30
CA LEU A 135 2.04 1.71 -40.86
C LEU A 135 2.76 2.92 -41.47
N GLN A 136 3.67 3.56 -40.71
CA GLN A 136 4.46 4.68 -41.18
C GLN A 136 5.23 4.36 -42.48
N ARG A 137 5.82 3.17 -42.60
CA ARG A 137 6.52 2.76 -43.83
C ARG A 137 5.59 2.55 -45.03
N LEU A 138 4.34 2.14 -44.78
CA LEU A 138 3.33 1.98 -45.82
C LEU A 138 2.74 3.33 -46.25
N THR A 139 2.57 4.27 -45.31
CA THR A 139 1.98 5.59 -45.57
C THR A 139 3.02 6.60 -46.08
N CYS A 140 4.25 6.55 -45.59
CA CYS A 140 5.35 7.39 -46.06
C CYS A 140 6.16 6.63 -47.11
N VAL A 141 5.68 6.65 -48.36
CA VAL A 141 6.45 6.20 -49.53
C VAL A 141 7.45 7.29 -49.92
N SER A 142 8.44 7.56 -49.06
CA SER A 142 9.60 8.34 -49.49
C SER A 142 10.58 7.39 -50.19
N GLU A 143 11.03 7.76 -51.39
CA GLU A 143 12.07 7.00 -52.08
C GLU A 143 13.36 7.04 -51.25
N SER A 144 13.66 5.93 -50.56
CA SER A 144 14.98 5.74 -49.94
C SER A 144 16.06 5.81 -51.03
N PRO A 145 17.27 6.36 -50.76
CA PRO A 145 18.39 6.34 -51.70
C PRO A 145 18.62 4.95 -52.31
N ARG A 146 18.50 3.89 -51.49
CA ARG A 146 18.55 2.49 -51.96
C ARG A 146 17.47 2.13 -52.98
N SER A 147 16.24 2.58 -52.76
CA SER A 147 15.11 2.35 -53.67
C SER A 147 15.30 3.10 -54.99
N LYS A 148 15.78 4.35 -54.90
CA LYS A 148 16.04 5.22 -56.06
C LYS A 148 17.14 4.65 -56.96
N THR A 149 18.30 4.31 -56.39
CA THR A 149 19.42 3.73 -57.15
C THR A 149 19.04 2.37 -57.75
N ARG A 150 18.30 1.52 -57.02
CA ARG A 150 17.83 0.22 -57.55
C ARG A 150 16.84 0.37 -58.70
N LYS A 151 16.00 1.42 -58.70
CA LYS A 151 15.11 1.77 -59.80
C LYS A 151 15.88 2.25 -61.03
N GLN A 152 16.91 3.08 -60.84
CA GLN A 152 17.79 3.57 -61.92
C GLN A 152 18.63 2.44 -62.55
N LEU A 153 19.18 1.54 -61.73
CA LEU A 153 20.05 0.45 -62.19
C LEU A 153 19.27 -0.79 -62.65
N ARG A 154 17.94 -0.81 -62.58
CA ARG A 154 17.11 -2.00 -62.86
C ARG A 154 17.35 -2.61 -64.26
N ARG A 155 17.77 -1.80 -65.23
CA ARG A 155 18.05 -2.22 -66.62
C ARG A 155 19.52 -2.47 -66.92
N HIS A 156 20.42 -2.21 -65.97
CA HIS A 156 21.86 -2.29 -66.16
C HIS A 156 22.45 -3.42 -65.30
N LYS A 157 23.28 -4.29 -65.90
CA LYS A 157 24.10 -5.25 -65.14
C LYS A 157 25.29 -4.51 -64.53
N VAL A 158 25.10 -3.98 -63.32
CA VAL A 158 26.16 -3.29 -62.58
C VAL A 158 26.77 -4.24 -61.53
N PRO A 159 28.11 -4.37 -61.46
CA PRO A 159 28.80 -5.14 -60.41
C PRO A 159 28.39 -4.72 -58.99
N ALA A 160 28.36 -5.68 -58.06
CA ALA A 160 27.88 -5.46 -56.69
C ALA A 160 28.72 -4.43 -55.90
N GLU A 161 29.99 -4.27 -56.25
CA GLU A 161 30.91 -3.30 -55.63
C GLU A 161 30.50 -1.85 -55.95
N ILE A 162 30.16 -1.57 -57.21
CA ILE A 162 29.68 -0.26 -57.66
C ILE A 162 28.30 0.05 -57.09
N GLN A 163 27.45 -0.97 -56.92
CA GLN A 163 26.17 -0.78 -56.25
C GLN A 163 26.37 -0.36 -54.78
N LYS A 164 27.33 -0.96 -54.07
CA LYS A 164 27.64 -0.63 -52.67
C LYS A 164 28.14 0.80 -52.52
N THR A 165 29.03 1.27 -53.39
CA THR A 165 29.54 2.64 -53.34
C THR A 165 28.43 3.66 -53.54
N LEU A 166 27.52 3.44 -54.50
CA LEU A 166 26.36 4.30 -54.76
C LEU A 166 25.30 4.32 -53.63
N PHE A 167 25.35 3.39 -52.66
CA PHE A 167 24.42 3.35 -51.52
C PHE A 167 24.91 4.09 -50.27
N PHE A 168 26.22 4.36 -50.17
CA PHE A 168 26.86 4.86 -48.95
C PHE A 168 27.75 6.11 -49.16
N SER A 169 27.72 6.69 -50.37
CA SER A 169 28.33 7.99 -50.69
C SER A 169 27.44 9.16 -50.25
#